data_AF-A0A348G4B2-F1
#
_entry.id   AF-A0A348G4B2-F1
#
_cell.length_a   1.000
_cell.length_b   1.000
_cell.length_c   1.000
_cell.angle_alpha   90.00
_cell.angle_beta   90.00
_cell.angle_gamma   90.00
#
_symmetry.space_group_name_H-M   'P 1'
#
loop_
_entity.id
_entity.type
_entity.pdbx_description
1 polymer ?
#
loop_
_entity_poly.entity_id
_entity_poly.type
_entity_poly.pdbx_seq_one_letter_code
_entity_poly.pdbx_strand_id
1 'polypeptide(L)'
;MTTLHTINKSPFERSAMASCLNHALDGDSVLMIEDAVVGARKGTAIANDLREHQRTCAIYVLGPDLAARGLKPEDLIEGITVVDYAGFVDLAARNRRVCAWL
;
A
#
# COMPACT_ATOMS: atom_id res chain seq x y z
N MET A 1 10.19 2.70 16.22
CA MET A 1 8.88 2.02 16.37
C MET A 1 7.94 2.60 15.33
N THR A 2 7.50 1.78 14.38
CA THR A 2 6.94 2.17 13.08
C THR A 2 5.41 2.09 13.06
N THR A 3 4.77 2.79 12.12
CA THR A 3 3.32 2.80 11.88
C THR A 3 2.99 1.91 10.66
N LEU A 4 1.92 1.11 10.76
CA LEU A 4 1.27 0.53 9.58
C LEU A 4 0.17 1.47 9.11
N HIS A 5 0.33 2.04 7.93
CA HIS A 5 -0.69 2.80 7.24
C HIS A 5 -1.53 1.85 6.37
N THR A 6 -2.85 1.90 6.52
CA THR A 6 -3.78 1.15 5.66
C THR A 6 -4.60 2.13 4.84
N ILE A 7 -4.72 1.86 3.54
CA ILE A 7 -5.45 2.71 2.58
C ILE A 7 -6.40 1.79 1.83
N ASN A 8 -7.70 2.10 1.85
CA ASN A 8 -8.73 1.25 1.25
C ASN A 8 -9.43 1.84 0.03
N LYS A 9 -9.17 3.11 -0.29
CA LYS A 9 -9.77 3.80 -1.45
C LYS A 9 -8.79 3.96 -2.62
N SER A 10 -9.34 3.89 -3.83
CA SER A 10 -8.59 4.11 -5.07
C SER A 10 -7.91 5.48 -5.04
N PRO A 11 -6.61 5.57 -5.38
CA PRO A 11 -5.91 6.85 -5.49
C PRO A 11 -6.42 7.71 -6.65
N PHE A 12 -7.26 7.14 -7.52
CA PHE A 12 -7.89 7.85 -8.64
C PHE A 12 -9.29 8.38 -8.30
N GLU A 13 -9.80 8.06 -7.11
CA GLU A 13 -11.10 8.56 -6.61
C GLU A 13 -10.92 9.46 -5.38
N ARG A 14 -10.00 9.11 -4.47
CA ARG A 14 -9.83 9.78 -3.17
C ARG A 14 -8.40 10.25 -2.95
N SER A 15 -8.27 11.29 -2.13
CA SER A 15 -6.98 11.87 -1.74
C SER A 15 -6.26 11.12 -0.61
N ALA A 16 -6.90 10.10 0.00
CA ALA A 16 -6.38 9.35 1.14
C ALA A 16 -4.96 8.79 0.90
N MET A 17 -4.67 8.31 -0.31
CA MET A 17 -3.33 7.85 -0.70
C MET A 17 -2.29 8.97 -0.61
N ALA A 18 -2.54 10.11 -1.27
CA ALA A 18 -1.62 11.23 -1.27
C ALA A 18 -1.42 11.79 0.16
N SER A 19 -2.51 11.90 0.93
CA SER A 19 -2.43 12.31 2.33
C SER A 19 -1.61 11.32 3.16
N CYS A 20 -1.81 10.02 2.99
CA CYS A 20 -1.04 8.99 3.69
C CYS A 20 0.45 9.08 3.38
N LEU A 21 0.82 9.12 2.10
CA LEU A 21 2.22 9.17 1.66
C LEU A 21 2.94 10.41 2.23
N ASN A 22 2.28 11.57 2.21
CA ASN A 22 2.82 12.81 2.78
C ASN A 22 3.03 12.79 4.30
N HIS A 23 2.41 11.86 5.03
CA HIS A 23 2.56 11.72 6.49
C HIS A 23 3.35 10.47 6.91
N ALA A 24 3.71 9.60 5.97
CA ALA A 24 4.52 8.43 6.24
C ALA A 24 5.94 8.87 6.59
N LEU A 25 6.51 8.28 7.64
CA LEU A 25 7.88 8.55 8.08
C LEU A 25 8.81 7.40 7.67
N ASP A 26 10.11 7.66 7.65
CA ASP A 26 11.13 6.65 7.36
C ASP A 26 10.98 5.43 8.28
N GLY A 27 10.91 4.26 7.66
CA GLY A 27 10.69 2.96 8.29
C GLY A 27 9.22 2.55 8.43
N ASP A 28 8.26 3.42 8.14
CA ASP A 28 6.84 3.05 8.17
C ASP A 28 6.46 2.03 7.08
N SER A 29 5.35 1.33 7.31
CA SER A 29 4.77 0.39 6.35
C SER A 29 3.49 0.96 5.77
N VAL A 30 3.28 0.83 4.46
CA VAL A 30 2.02 1.19 3.79
C VAL A 30 1.41 -0.07 3.19
N LEU A 31 0.17 -0.38 3.52
CA LEU A 31 -0.60 -1.49 2.97
C LEU A 31 -1.82 -0.97 2.21
N MET A 32 -1.87 -1.28 0.92
CA MET A 32 -3.03 -1.06 0.07
C MET A 32 -3.99 -2.25 0.18
N ILE A 33 -5.22 -1.97 0.56
CA ILE A 33 -6.34 -2.93 0.64
C ILE A 33 -7.52 -2.40 -0.18
N GLU A 34 -8.54 -3.24 -0.38
CA GLU A 34 -9.75 -2.90 -1.12
C GLU A 34 -9.43 -2.18 -2.44
N ASP A 35 -10.03 -1.02 -2.70
CA ASP A 35 -9.88 -0.32 -3.97
C ASP A 35 -8.51 0.32 -4.13
N ALA A 36 -7.72 0.48 -3.07
CA ALA A 36 -6.39 1.08 -3.18
C ALA A 36 -5.42 0.23 -4.01
N VAL A 37 -5.64 -1.09 -4.10
CA VAL A 37 -4.73 -2.01 -4.79
C VAL A 37 -4.56 -1.70 -6.29
N VAL A 38 -5.52 -1.01 -6.91
CA VAL A 38 -5.39 -0.59 -8.32
C VAL A 38 -4.29 0.44 -8.55
N GLY A 39 -3.92 1.17 -7.48
CA GLY A 39 -2.84 2.15 -7.49
C GLY A 39 -1.46 1.52 -7.67
N ALA A 40 -1.29 0.28 -7.22
CA ALA A 40 -0.02 -0.44 -7.21
C ALA A 40 0.47 -0.87 -8.61
N ARG A 41 -0.38 -0.74 -9.64
CA ARG A 41 -0.08 -1.16 -11.01
C ARG A 41 1.00 -0.27 -11.66
N LYS A 42 1.86 -0.86 -12.49
CA LYS A 42 2.80 -0.15 -13.36
C LYS A 42 2.05 0.81 -14.29
N GLY A 43 2.64 1.97 -14.56
CA GLY A 43 2.11 2.94 -15.52
C GLY A 43 0.90 3.74 -15.03
N THR A 44 0.54 3.63 -13.75
CA THR A 44 -0.45 4.53 -13.14
C THR A 44 0.15 5.92 -12.90
N ALA A 45 -0.72 6.93 -12.75
CA ALA A 45 -0.30 8.30 -12.48
C ALA A 45 0.50 8.45 -11.16
N ILE A 46 0.28 7.56 -10.18
CA ILE A 46 0.96 7.58 -8.87
C ILE A 46 2.20 6.70 -8.80
N ALA A 47 2.59 6.05 -9.90
CA ALA A 47 3.66 5.06 -9.87
C ALA A 47 5.02 5.65 -9.48
N ASN A 48 5.29 6.89 -9.86
CA ASN A 48 6.54 7.57 -9.49
C ASN A 48 6.55 7.95 -8.00
N ASP A 49 5.43 8.41 -7.47
CA ASP A 49 5.29 8.74 -6.05
C ASP A 49 5.52 7.49 -5.20
N LEU A 50 4.90 6.36 -5.56
CA LEU A 50 5.12 5.09 -4.86
C LEU A 50 6.59 4.66 -4.92
N ARG A 51 7.27 4.80 -6.08
CA ARG A 51 8.71 4.48 -6.20
C ARG A 51 9.59 5.33 -5.31
N GLU A 52 9.28 6.62 -5.17
CA GLU A 52 10.06 7.48 -4.29
C GLU A 52 9.86 7.08 -2.82
N HIS A 53 8.63 6.78 -2.41
CA HIS A 53 8.34 6.34 -1.04
C HIS A 53 8.89 4.95 -0.71
N GLN A 54 9.12 4.08 -1.70
CA GLN A 54 9.81 2.79 -1.47
C GLN A 54 11.24 2.93 -0.94
N ARG A 55 11.86 4.11 -1.06
CA ARG A 55 13.22 4.37 -0.57
C ARG A 55 13.27 4.47 0.95
N THR A 56 12.16 4.84 1.58
CA THR A 56 12.06 5.08 3.02
C THR A 56 11.00 4.24 3.70
N CYS A 57 9.99 3.77 2.97
CA CYS A 57 8.86 3.00 3.48
C CYS A 57 8.77 1.61 2.83
N ALA A 58 8.26 0.64 3.57
CA ALA A 58 7.92 -0.67 3.01
C ALA A 58 6.48 -0.64 2.45
N ILE A 59 6.34 -0.90 1.15
CA ILE A 59 5.04 -0.80 0.45
C ILE A 59 4.49 -2.19 0.14
N TYR A 60 3.24 -2.42 0.56
CA TYR A 60 2.54 -3.69 0.48
C TYR A 60 1.19 -3.56 -0.24
N VAL A 61 0.72 -4.66 -0.80
CA VAL A 61 -0.62 -4.80 -1.36
C VAL A 61 -1.26 -6.12 -0.91
N LEU A 62 -2.56 -6.09 -0.63
CA LEU A 62 -3.31 -7.30 -0.27
C LEU A 62 -3.62 -8.12 -1.54
N GLY A 63 -3.01 -9.30 -1.64
CA GLY A 63 -3.13 -10.24 -2.75
C GLY A 63 -4.57 -10.66 -3.06
N PRO A 64 -5.40 -11.02 -2.06
CA PRO A 64 -6.83 -11.28 -2.28
C PRO A 64 -7.57 -10.15 -3.02
N ASP A 65 -7.33 -8.90 -2.65
CA ASP A 65 -7.97 -7.73 -3.29
C ASP A 65 -7.45 -7.47 -4.70
N LEU A 66 -6.15 -7.69 -4.89
CA LEU A 66 -5.49 -7.61 -6.19
C LEU A 66 -6.09 -8.64 -7.17
N ALA A 67 -6.24 -9.88 -6.71
CA ALA A 67 -6.84 -10.97 -7.49
C ALA A 67 -8.33 -10.70 -7.78
N ALA A 68 -9.08 -10.18 -6.81
CA ALA A 68 -10.49 -9.81 -6.98
C ALA A 68 -10.70 -8.73 -8.06
N ARG A 69 -9.68 -7.90 -8.32
CA ARG A 69 -9.69 -6.87 -9.36
C ARG A 69 -9.04 -7.31 -10.68
N GLY A 70 -8.69 -8.59 -10.81
CA GLY A 70 -8.11 -9.15 -12.04
C GLY A 70 -6.69 -8.66 -12.33
N LEU A 71 -6.01 -8.10 -11.34
CA LEU A 71 -4.61 -7.69 -11.44
C LEU A 71 -3.72 -8.87 -11.06
N LYS A 72 -2.50 -8.91 -11.62
CA LYS A 72 -1.52 -9.93 -11.29
C LYS A 72 -0.26 -9.31 -10.68
N PRO A 73 0.52 -10.05 -9.86
CA PRO A 73 1.76 -9.54 -9.28
C PRO A 73 2.74 -8.96 -10.32
N GLU A 74 2.81 -9.53 -11.52
CA GLU A 74 3.65 -9.03 -12.62
C GLU A 74 3.25 -7.64 -13.15
N ASP A 75 2.00 -7.22 -12.91
CA ASP A 75 1.49 -5.90 -13.29
C ASP A 75 1.92 -4.81 -12.31
N LEU A 76 2.51 -5.16 -11.15
CA LEU A 76 2.80 -4.22 -10.06
C LEU A 76 4.12 -3.48 -10.20
N ILE A 77 4.16 -2.27 -9.68
CA ILE A 77 5.41 -1.52 -9.53
C ILE A 77 6.43 -2.41 -8.80
N GLU A 78 7.65 -2.46 -9.35
CA GLU A 78 8.73 -3.27 -8.81
C GLU A 78 9.02 -2.90 -7.34
N GLY A 79 9.27 -3.91 -6.50
CA GLY A 79 9.53 -3.72 -5.07
C GLY A 79 8.28 -3.62 -4.19
N ILE A 80 7.06 -3.57 -4.75
CA ILE A 80 5.84 -3.71 -3.95
C ILE A 80 5.69 -5.17 -3.53
N THR A 81 5.48 -5.40 -2.23
CA THR A 81 5.34 -6.76 -1.69
C THR A 81 3.86 -7.16 -1.62
N VAL A 82 3.51 -8.30 -2.20
CA VAL A 82 2.16 -8.87 -2.09
C VAL A 82 2.06 -9.69 -0.80
N VAL A 83 1.03 -9.44 0.00
CA VAL A 83 0.72 -10.19 1.23
C VAL A 83 -0.69 -10.75 1.19
N ASP A 84 -0.95 -11.80 1.95
CA ASP A 84 -2.31 -12.30 2.20
C ASP A 84 -2.85 -11.74 3.54
N TYR A 85 -3.98 -12.28 4.01
CA TYR A 85 -4.55 -11.87 5.30
C TYR A 85 -3.68 -12.22 6.49
N ALA A 86 -2.94 -13.34 6.45
CA ALA A 86 -2.00 -13.68 7.51
C ALA A 86 -0.84 -12.66 7.54
N GLY A 87 -0.31 -12.31 6.37
CA GLY A 87 0.68 -11.24 6.23
C GLY A 87 0.15 -9.89 6.70
N PHE A 88 -1.12 -9.54 6.46
CA PHE A 88 -1.73 -8.34 7.04
C PHE A 88 -1.76 -8.42 8.58
N VAL A 89 -2.18 -9.54 9.17
CA VAL A 89 -2.15 -9.71 10.62
C VAL A 89 -0.73 -9.52 11.17
N ASP A 90 0.28 -10.09 10.52
CA ASP A 90 1.69 -9.93 10.91
C ASP A 90 2.15 -8.47 10.81
N LEU A 91 1.78 -7.77 9.73
CA LEU A 91 2.07 -6.35 9.54
C LEU A 91 1.45 -5.50 10.67
N ALA A 92 0.22 -5.82 11.10
CA ALA A 92 -0.46 -5.11 12.16
C ALA A 92 0.17 -5.39 13.53
N ALA A 93 0.60 -6.64 13.79
CA ALA A 93 1.20 -7.05 15.05
C ALA A 93 2.65 -6.53 15.23
N ARG A 94 3.43 -6.45 14.14
CA ARG A 94 4.84 -6.02 14.21
C ARG A 94 5.03 -4.51 14.31
N ASN A 95 4.07 -3.73 13.80
CA ASN A 95 4.12 -2.27 13.87
C ASN A 95 3.54 -1.79 15.21
N ARG A 96 4.00 -0.63 15.70
CA ARG A 96 3.55 -0.09 17.00
C ARG A 96 2.06 0.26 16.98
N ARG A 97 1.56 0.71 15.84
CA ARG A 97 0.17 1.15 15.67
C ARG A 97 -0.27 0.99 14.22
N VAL A 98 -1.57 0.94 14.04
CA VAL A 98 -2.23 0.99 12.73
C VAL A 98 -2.93 2.33 12.55
N CYS A 99 -2.76 2.96 11.39
CA CYS A 99 -3.43 4.19 11.00
C CYS A 99 -4.24 3.92 9.73
N ALA A 100 -5.56 4.05 9.82
CA ALA A 100 -6.46 3.86 8.68
C ALA A 100 -6.76 5.19 7.99
N TRP A 101 -6.58 5.22 6.68
CA TRP A 101 -6.86 6.35 5.79
C TRP A 101 -8.07 5.98 4.92
N LEU A 102 -9.22 6.61 5.21
CA LEU A 102 -10.54 6.29 4.65
C LEU A 102 -10.99 7.25 3.55
#